data_AF-A0A6A5VLD9-F1
#
_entry.id   AF-A0A6A5VLD9-F1
#
_cell.length_a   1.000
_cell.length_b   1.000
_cell.length_c   1.000
_cell.angle_alpha   90.00
_cell.angle_beta   90.00
_cell.angle_gamma   90.00
#
_symmetry.space_group_name_H-M   'P 1'
#
loop_
_entity.id
_entity.type
_entity.pdbx_description
1 polymer ?
#
loop_
_entity_poly.entity_id
_entity_poly.type
_entity_poly.pdbx_seq_one_letter_code
_entity_poly.pdbx_strand_id
1 'polypeptide(L)'
;MFKRFFGEHGAKNVVTLFHKPSNTASTRVLTLLKQTNAQEAAHATEDQASSHQPQSKLERMEFELDVTEAPPTTDQLKSILDYLGGSSAASKVIRGAKDETDAMRRLKADGETFERPVVVDWNQGKAVVGESESEILSMLRSIPKETDKA
;
A
#
# COMPACT_ATOMS: atom_id res chain seq x y z
N MET A 1 36.27 -12.62 -18.98
CA MET A 1 36.40 -11.68 -17.85
C MET A 1 35.61 -10.43 -18.19
N PHE A 2 34.37 -10.27 -17.73
CA PHE A 2 33.70 -9.00 -17.43
C PHE A 2 32.55 -9.29 -16.46
N LYS A 3 32.39 -8.40 -15.50
CA LYS A 3 31.90 -8.64 -14.14
C LYS A 3 30.41 -8.29 -14.04
N ARG A 4 29.59 -9.20 -13.51
CA ARG A 4 28.21 -8.90 -13.07
C ARG A 4 28.31 -7.97 -11.86
N PHE A 5 28.04 -6.68 -12.08
CA PHE A 5 27.83 -5.70 -11.03
C PHE A 5 26.59 -4.88 -11.35
N PHE A 6 25.43 -5.47 -11.12
CA PHE A 6 24.27 -4.71 -10.68
C PHE A 6 23.76 -5.46 -9.46
N GLY A 7 24.15 -4.98 -8.28
CA GLY A 7 23.47 -5.33 -7.05
C GLY A 7 22.09 -4.73 -7.14
N GLU A 8 21.09 -5.58 -7.34
CA GLU A 8 19.68 -5.22 -7.14
C GLU A 8 19.51 -4.88 -5.65
N HIS A 9 19.68 -3.61 -5.30
CA HIS A 9 18.96 -3.06 -4.16
C HIS A 9 17.49 -3.16 -4.55
N GLY A 10 16.82 -4.21 -4.06
CA GLY A 10 15.43 -4.51 -4.36
C GLY A 10 14.57 -3.25 -4.23
N ALA A 11 13.64 -3.06 -5.18
CA ALA A 11 12.71 -1.95 -5.15
C ALA A 11 12.08 -1.86 -3.75
N LYS A 12 12.19 -0.69 -3.11
CA LYS A 12 11.57 -0.46 -1.81
C LYS A 12 10.07 -0.69 -1.94
N ASN A 13 9.52 -1.57 -1.10
CA ASN A 13 8.08 -1.75 -1.03
C ASN A 13 7.49 -0.51 -0.33
N VAL A 14 6.79 0.35 -1.08
CA VAL A 14 6.19 1.57 -0.52
C VAL A 14 4.70 1.35 -0.31
N VAL A 15 4.26 1.57 0.93
CA VAL A 15 2.84 1.61 1.29
C VAL A 15 2.48 3.04 1.64
N THR A 16 1.59 3.64 0.85
CA THR A 16 1.07 4.99 1.09
C THR A 16 -0.26 4.93 1.81
N LEU A 17 -0.39 5.69 2.89
CA LEU A 17 -1.66 5.99 3.55
C LEU A 17 -2.11 7.41 3.20
N PHE A 18 -3.24 7.52 2.52
CA PHE A 18 -3.97 8.77 2.38
C PHE A 18 -4.80 9.02 3.65
N HIS A 19 -4.29 9.90 4.50
CA HIS A 19 -4.77 10.15 5.86
C HIS A 19 -5.61 11.44 5.94
N LYS A 20 -6.48 11.52 6.95
CA LYS A 20 -7.16 12.75 7.36
C LYS A 20 -7.21 12.81 8.89
N PRO A 21 -6.51 13.75 9.56
CA PRO A 21 -6.45 13.78 11.02
C PRO A 21 -7.80 13.97 11.71
N SER A 22 -8.74 14.64 11.04
CA SER A 22 -10.10 14.83 11.55
C SER A 22 -10.98 13.58 11.42
N ASN A 23 -10.49 12.51 10.79
CA ASN A 23 -11.20 11.23 10.66
C ASN A 23 -10.59 10.20 11.62
N THR A 24 -11.35 9.78 12.62
CA THR A 24 -10.94 8.76 13.60
C THR A 24 -10.50 7.45 12.96
N ALA A 25 -11.19 7.02 11.88
CA ALA A 25 -10.83 5.81 11.13
C ALA A 25 -9.42 5.95 10.54
N SER A 26 -9.10 7.12 9.97
CA SER A 26 -7.76 7.40 9.44
C SER A 26 -6.68 7.40 10.51
N THR A 27 -6.97 7.87 11.72
CA THR A 27 -6.02 7.84 12.85
C THR A 27 -5.76 6.40 13.32
N ARG A 28 -6.78 5.55 13.39
CA ARG A 28 -6.63 4.14 13.76
C ARG A 28 -5.75 3.39 12.75
N VAL A 29 -6.02 3.57 11.46
CA VAL A 29 -5.22 2.95 10.38
C VAL A 29 -3.76 3.44 10.43
N LEU A 30 -3.54 4.73 10.68
CA LEU A 30 -2.18 5.26 10.86
C LEU A 30 -1.43 4.59 12.02
N THR A 31 -2.10 4.41 13.17
CA THR A 31 -1.51 3.73 14.32
C THR A 31 -1.21 2.27 14.01
N LEU A 32 -2.13 1.55 13.37
CA LEU A 32 -1.95 0.17 12.94
C LEU A 32 -0.71 0.03 12.04
N LEU A 33 -0.62 0.82 10.97
CA LEU A 33 0.48 0.75 10.02
C LEU A 33 1.84 1.07 10.67
N LYS A 34 1.88 2.04 11.59
CA LYS A 34 3.10 2.36 12.36
C LYS A 34 3.52 1.22 13.27
N GLN A 35 2.57 0.58 13.95
CA GLN A 35 2.86 -0.56 14.83
C GLN A 35 3.39 -1.75 14.03
N THR A 36 2.71 -2.11 12.93
CA THR A 36 3.14 -3.19 12.04
C THR A 36 4.54 -2.91 11.48
N ASN A 37 4.80 -1.69 10.99
CA ASN A 37 6.10 -1.31 10.45
C ASN A 37 7.23 -1.42 11.50
N ALA A 38 6.98 -0.99 12.74
CA ALA A 38 7.95 -1.06 13.83
C ALA A 38 8.22 -2.49 14.30
N GLN A 39 7.21 -3.36 14.33
CA GLN A 39 7.34 -4.77 14.71
C GLN A 39 8.25 -5.52 13.72
N GLU A 40 8.10 -5.28 12.42
CA GLU A 40 8.93 -5.92 11.39
C GLU A 40 10.40 -5.51 11.50
N ALA A 41 10.69 -4.24 11.76
CA ALA A 41 12.06 -3.77 11.97
C ALA A 41 12.74 -4.43 13.18
N ALA A 42 11.98 -4.69 14.25
CA ALA A 42 12.49 -5.40 15.44
C ALA A 42 12.77 -6.88 15.14
N HIS A 43 11.82 -7.59 14.51
CA HIS A 43 11.97 -9.00 14.15
C HIS A 43 13.09 -9.24 13.12
N ALA A 44 13.30 -8.30 12.19
CA ALA A 44 14.42 -8.36 11.24
C ALA A 44 15.79 -8.33 11.92
N THR A 45 15.92 -7.77 13.13
CA THR A 45 17.19 -7.70 13.86
C THR A 45 17.47 -8.97 14.66
N GLU A 46 16.43 -9.61 15.21
CA GLU A 46 16.55 -10.83 16.01
C GLU A 46 16.87 -12.06 15.16
N ASP A 47 16.22 -12.23 13.99
CA ASP A 47 16.40 -13.40 13.11
C ASP A 47 17.74 -13.40 12.33
N GLN A 48 18.46 -12.29 12.29
CA GLN A 48 19.79 -12.21 11.64
C GLN A 48 20.94 -12.68 12.57
N ALA A 49 20.67 -12.90 13.86
CA ALA A 49 21.68 -13.36 14.81
C ALA A 49 21.77 -14.89 14.93
N SER A 50 20.80 -15.66 14.42
CA SER A 50 20.82 -17.13 14.43
C SER A 50 20.93 -17.73 13.02
N SER A 51 22.09 -18.34 12.76
CA SER A 51 22.41 -19.26 11.65
C SER A 51 21.26 -19.83 10.78
N HIS A 52 21.32 -19.54 9.47
CA HIS A 52 20.89 -20.34 8.30
C HIS A 52 19.66 -21.26 8.42
N GLN A 53 18.46 -20.71 8.19
CA GLN A 53 17.32 -21.43 7.62
C GLN A 53 16.64 -20.53 6.56
N PRO A 54 16.32 -21.01 5.35
CA PRO A 54 15.64 -20.22 4.32
C PRO A 54 14.15 -19.94 4.62
N GLN A 55 13.67 -20.30 5.81
CA GLN A 55 12.25 -20.30 6.18
C GLN A 55 11.70 -18.89 6.49
N SER A 56 12.51 -17.92 6.94
CA SER A 56 12.03 -16.59 7.38
C SER A 56 11.81 -15.57 6.26
N LYS A 57 12.05 -15.94 4.99
CA LYS A 57 11.84 -15.05 3.84
C LYS A 57 10.38 -15.01 3.37
N LEU A 58 9.53 -15.93 3.85
CA LEU A 58 8.15 -16.10 3.39
C LEU A 58 7.13 -15.20 4.10
N GLU A 59 7.48 -14.54 5.22
CA GLU A 59 6.54 -13.74 6.02
C GLU A 59 6.95 -12.28 6.26
N ARG A 60 8.00 -11.77 5.60
CA ARG A 60 8.41 -10.38 5.80
C ARG A 60 7.37 -9.39 5.26
N MET A 61 6.83 -8.56 6.16
CA MET A 61 6.03 -7.38 5.86
C MET A 61 6.92 -6.13 5.89
N GLU A 62 8.10 -6.19 5.25
CA GLU A 62 9.00 -5.04 5.17
C GLU A 62 8.46 -4.06 4.13
N PHE A 63 8.06 -2.86 4.58
CA PHE A 63 7.65 -1.76 3.72
C PHE A 63 8.10 -0.41 4.28
N GLU A 64 8.19 0.59 3.42
CA GLU A 64 8.33 2.00 3.80
C GLU A 64 6.93 2.61 3.89
N LEU A 65 6.57 3.10 5.08
CA LEU A 65 5.28 3.77 5.29
C LEU A 65 5.37 5.23 4.89
N ASP A 66 4.67 5.60 3.83
CA ASP A 66 4.44 6.98 3.42
C ASP A 66 3.05 7.44 3.89
N VAL A 67 2.95 8.63 4.47
CA VAL A 67 1.70 9.17 5.00
C VAL A 67 1.47 10.54 4.40
N THR A 68 0.34 10.72 3.72
CA THR A 68 0.01 11.98 3.07
C THR A 68 -1.41 12.42 3.41
N GLU A 69 -1.56 13.73 3.62
CA GLU A 69 -2.86 14.39 3.78
C GLU A 69 -3.29 15.09 2.48
N ALA A 70 -2.45 15.10 1.45
CA ALA A 70 -2.82 15.61 0.14
C ALA A 70 -3.73 14.58 -0.57
N PRO A 71 -4.68 15.04 -1.41
CA PRO A 71 -5.35 14.14 -2.34
C PRO A 71 -4.33 13.48 -3.29
N PRO A 72 -4.61 12.28 -3.84
CA PRO A 72 -3.74 11.67 -4.83
C PRO A 72 -3.60 12.55 -6.08
N THR A 73 -2.51 12.37 -6.81
CA THR A 73 -2.40 12.91 -8.17
C THR A 73 -3.36 12.18 -9.11
N THR A 74 -3.55 12.73 -10.31
CA THR A 74 -4.35 12.11 -11.38
C THR A 74 -3.85 10.69 -11.69
N ASP A 75 -2.54 10.50 -11.85
CA ASP A 75 -1.96 9.19 -12.17
C ASP A 75 -2.10 8.21 -10.99
N GLN A 76 -1.89 8.68 -9.76
CA GLN A 76 -2.11 7.88 -8.56
C GLN A 76 -3.56 7.41 -8.45
N LEU A 77 -4.54 8.30 -8.68
CA LEU A 77 -5.96 7.93 -8.66
C LEU A 77 -6.24 6.83 -9.70
N LYS A 78 -5.70 6.95 -10.91
CA LYS A 78 -5.88 5.93 -11.95
C LYS A 78 -5.36 4.56 -11.50
N SER A 79 -4.13 4.52 -10.97
CA SER A 79 -3.56 3.27 -10.45
C SER A 79 -4.37 2.69 -9.28
N ILE A 80 -4.87 3.53 -8.38
CA ILE A 80 -5.73 3.09 -7.27
C ILE A 80 -7.02 2.46 -7.80
N LEU A 81 -7.65 3.07 -8.81
CA LEU A 81 -8.85 2.50 -9.43
C LEU A 81 -8.55 1.14 -10.07
N ASP A 82 -7.44 1.03 -10.80
CA ASP A 82 -7.00 -0.24 -11.41
C ASP A 82 -6.80 -1.33 -10.35
N TYR A 83 -6.15 -1.02 -9.22
CA TYR A 83 -5.95 -1.97 -8.10
C TYR A 83 -7.25 -2.41 -7.43
N LEU A 84 -8.30 -1.60 -7.51
CA LEU A 84 -9.62 -1.88 -6.93
C LEU A 84 -10.59 -2.53 -7.93
N GLY A 85 -10.12 -2.95 -9.11
CA GLY A 85 -10.94 -3.60 -10.14
C GLY A 85 -11.44 -2.65 -11.24
N GLY A 86 -10.72 -1.56 -11.50
CA GLY A 86 -10.95 -0.62 -12.60
C GLY A 86 -12.06 0.40 -12.34
N SER A 87 -12.65 0.93 -13.41
CA SER A 87 -13.57 2.09 -13.35
C SER A 87 -14.81 1.90 -12.46
N SER A 88 -15.19 0.67 -12.14
CA SER A 88 -16.30 0.38 -11.21
C SER A 88 -16.01 0.83 -9.76
N ALA A 89 -14.73 0.96 -9.39
CA ALA A 89 -14.29 1.44 -8.10
C ALA A 89 -14.40 2.96 -7.92
N ALA A 90 -14.72 3.72 -8.99
CA ALA A 90 -14.76 5.18 -8.98
C ALA A 90 -15.61 5.74 -7.82
N SER A 91 -16.81 5.19 -7.64
CA SER A 91 -17.73 5.62 -6.57
C SER A 91 -17.29 5.23 -5.16
N LYS A 92 -16.41 4.22 -5.02
CA LYS A 92 -15.84 3.80 -3.74
C LYS A 92 -14.68 4.69 -3.28
N VAL A 93 -13.99 5.32 -4.23
CA VAL A 93 -12.77 6.11 -3.97
C VAL A 93 -13.06 7.61 -4.04
N ILE A 94 -13.97 8.03 -4.92
CA ILE A 94 -14.40 9.41 -5.08
C ILE A 94 -15.90 9.50 -4.84
N ARG A 95 -16.29 10.25 -3.82
CA ARG A 95 -17.69 10.44 -3.44
C ARG A 95 -18.51 11.03 -4.61
N GLY A 96 -19.53 10.28 -5.02
CA GLY A 96 -20.46 10.70 -6.08
C GLY A 96 -19.93 10.56 -7.50
N ALA A 97 -18.73 9.99 -7.70
CA ALA A 97 -18.26 9.66 -9.04
C ALA A 97 -19.07 8.52 -9.66
N LYS A 98 -19.38 8.66 -10.95
CA LYS A 98 -20.10 7.63 -11.73
C LYS A 98 -19.18 6.72 -12.52
N ASP A 99 -18.06 7.27 -12.95
CA ASP A 99 -17.05 6.63 -13.78
C ASP A 99 -15.69 7.27 -13.49
N GLU A 100 -14.64 6.72 -14.10
CA GLU A 100 -13.27 7.20 -13.94
C GLU A 100 -13.13 8.67 -14.35
N THR A 101 -13.72 9.09 -15.47
CA THR A 101 -13.59 10.47 -15.96
C THR A 101 -14.23 11.46 -14.98
N ASP A 102 -15.41 11.14 -14.45
CA ASP A 102 -16.09 11.92 -13.41
C ASP A 102 -15.29 11.93 -12.09
N ALA A 103 -14.68 10.80 -11.72
CA ALA A 103 -13.79 10.72 -10.56
C ALA A 103 -12.60 11.69 -10.69
N MET A 104 -11.91 11.68 -11.83
CA MET A 104 -10.78 12.61 -12.09
C MET A 104 -11.22 14.06 -12.04
N ARG A 105 -12.38 14.38 -12.64
CA ARG A 105 -12.93 15.73 -12.65
C ARG A 105 -13.25 16.23 -11.25
N ARG A 106 -13.88 15.39 -10.43
CA ARG A 106 -14.25 15.72 -9.04
C ARG A 106 -13.03 15.90 -8.16
N LEU A 107 -12.05 15.00 -8.25
CA LEU A 107 -10.81 15.11 -7.49
C LEU A 107 -10.07 16.43 -7.77
N LYS A 108 -10.02 16.84 -9.04
CA LYS A 108 -9.41 18.13 -9.44
C LYS A 108 -10.18 19.35 -8.95
N ALA A 109 -11.51 19.24 -8.88
CA ALA A 109 -12.36 20.33 -8.41
C ALA A 109 -12.33 20.46 -6.88
N ASP A 110 -12.31 19.32 -6.18
CA ASP A 110 -12.32 19.23 -4.73
C ASP A 110 -11.65 17.94 -4.25
N GLY A 111 -10.46 18.08 -3.66
CA GLY A 111 -9.69 16.97 -3.10
C GLY A 111 -10.37 16.28 -1.91
N GLU A 112 -11.35 16.93 -1.28
CA GLU A 112 -12.13 16.36 -0.17
C GLU A 112 -13.15 15.33 -0.64
N THR A 113 -13.40 15.23 -1.95
CA THR A 113 -14.22 14.17 -2.53
C THR A 113 -13.53 12.80 -2.49
N PHE A 114 -12.22 12.76 -2.28
CA PHE A 114 -11.48 11.52 -2.11
C PHE A 114 -11.77 10.90 -0.74
N GLU A 115 -12.24 9.66 -0.76
CA GLU A 115 -12.51 8.90 0.44
C GLU A 115 -11.22 8.66 1.22
N ARG A 116 -11.28 8.79 2.54
CA ARG A 116 -10.14 8.56 3.44
C ARG A 116 -10.61 7.81 4.68
N PRO A 117 -9.83 6.88 5.23
CA PRO A 117 -8.48 6.49 4.77
C PRO A 117 -8.49 5.61 3.52
N VAL A 118 -7.42 5.71 2.73
CA VAL A 118 -7.10 4.74 1.66
C VAL A 118 -5.65 4.31 1.83
N VAL A 119 -5.42 3.01 1.91
CA VAL A 119 -4.08 2.41 1.99
C VAL A 119 -3.75 1.81 0.64
N VAL A 120 -2.57 2.10 0.11
CA VAL A 120 -2.12 1.64 -1.21
C VAL A 120 -0.75 1.00 -1.10
N ASP A 121 -0.63 -0.26 -1.53
CA ASP A 121 0.64 -0.94 -1.72
C ASP A 121 0.99 -0.88 -3.22
N TRP A 122 1.95 -0.01 -3.55
CA TRP A 122 2.37 0.25 -4.93
C TRP A 122 3.16 -0.92 -5.52
N ASN A 123 3.79 -1.74 -4.68
CA ASN A 123 4.61 -2.87 -5.10
C ASN A 123 3.74 -4.09 -5.43
N GLN A 124 2.72 -4.36 -4.62
CA GLN A 124 1.77 -5.45 -4.87
C GLN A 124 0.65 -5.07 -5.83
N GLY A 125 0.43 -3.77 -6.07
CA GLY A 125 -0.66 -3.27 -6.87
C GLY A 125 -2.02 -3.53 -6.22
N LYS A 126 -2.12 -3.24 -4.91
CA LYS A 126 -3.33 -3.43 -4.11
C LYS A 126 -3.69 -2.13 -3.40
N ALA A 127 -4.97 -1.94 -3.15
CA ALA A 127 -5.46 -0.86 -2.32
C ALA A 127 -6.63 -1.31 -1.46
N VAL A 128 -6.78 -0.68 -0.29
CA VAL A 128 -7.91 -0.87 0.63
C VAL A 128 -8.49 0.49 0.96
N VAL A 129 -9.82 0.61 0.87
CA VAL A 129 -10.58 1.80 1.24
C VAL A 129 -11.21 1.56 2.61
N GLY A 130 -11.04 2.50 3.55
CA GLY A 130 -11.62 2.42 4.89
C GLY A 130 -10.70 1.81 5.96
N GLU A 131 -11.28 1.43 7.11
CA GLU A 131 -10.56 1.00 8.32
C GLU A 131 -10.58 -0.52 8.57
N SER A 132 -10.87 -1.33 7.55
CA SER A 132 -10.92 -2.80 7.69
C SER A 132 -9.53 -3.38 7.99
N GLU A 133 -9.23 -3.58 9.27
CA GLU A 133 -7.93 -4.07 9.73
C GLU A 133 -7.54 -5.40 9.08
N SER A 134 -8.47 -6.36 8.98
CA SER A 134 -8.23 -7.65 8.33
C SER A 134 -7.85 -7.52 6.86
N GLU A 135 -8.49 -6.62 6.11
CA GLU A 135 -8.15 -6.38 4.71
C GLU A 135 -6.79 -5.70 4.57
N ILE A 136 -6.49 -4.73 5.44
CA ILE A 136 -5.20 -4.04 5.47
C ILE A 136 -4.07 -5.02 5.78
N LEU A 137 -4.21 -5.83 6.84
CA LEU A 137 -3.20 -6.83 7.21
C LEU A 137 -3.06 -7.92 6.15
N SER A 138 -4.17 -8.34 5.52
CA SER A 138 -4.11 -9.30 4.41
C SER A 138 -3.46 -8.71 3.15
N MET A 139 -3.56 -7.39 2.94
CA MET A 139 -2.86 -6.70 1.85
C MET A 139 -1.36 -6.64 2.13
N LEU A 140 -0.95 -6.28 3.36
CA LEU A 140 0.46 -6.17 3.75
C LEU A 140 1.19 -7.52 3.76
N ARG A 141 0.47 -8.61 3.98
CA ARG A 141 1.03 -9.96 3.86
C ARG A 141 1.47 -10.22 2.43
N SER A 142 2.79 -10.34 2.26
CA SER A 142 3.42 -10.86 1.05
C SER A 142 2.95 -12.29 0.82
N ILE A 143 1.86 -12.51 0.07
CA ILE A 143 1.65 -13.83 -0.54
C ILE A 143 2.65 -13.87 -1.70
N PRO A 144 3.76 -14.63 -1.60
CA PRO A 144 4.70 -14.71 -2.71
C PRO A 144 3.93 -15.13 -3.95
N LYS A 145 4.02 -14.34 -5.03
CA LYS A 145 3.69 -14.87 -6.35
C LYS A 145 4.69 -16.00 -6.59
N GLU A 146 4.18 -17.22 -6.60
CA GLU A 146 4.81 -18.38 -7.21
C GLU A 146 5.18 -18.00 -8.65
N THR A 147 6.38 -17.46 -8.85
CA THR A 147 7.08 -17.52 -10.13
C THR A 147 7.91 -18.78 -10.15
N ASP A 148 7.23 -19.92 -10.07
CA ASP A 148 7.72 -21.17 -10.61
C ASP A 148 6.98 -21.37 -11.93
N LYS A 149 7.57 -20.85 -13.01
CA LYS A 149 7.21 -21.24 -14.37
C LYS A 149 8.50 -21.69 -15.07
N ALA A 150 8.68 -23.01 -15.00
CA ALA A 150 9.17 -23.96 -16.02
C ALA A 150 10.26 -23.48 -17.00
#